data_AF-A0AAD5A0A7-F1
#
_entry.id   AF-A0AAD5A0A7-F1
#
_cell.length_a   1.000
_cell.length_b   1.000
_cell.length_c   1.000
_cell.angle_alpha   90.00
_cell.angle_beta   90.00
_cell.angle_gamma   90.00
#
_symmetry.space_group_name_H-M   'P 1'
#
loop_
_entity.id
_entity.type
_entity.pdbx_description
1 polymer ?
#
loop_
_entity_poly.entity_id
_entity_poly.type
_entity_poly.pdbx_seq_one_letter_code
_entity_poly.pdbx_strand_id
1 'polypeptide(L)'
;YYDNVRPLAYPDSNAVLICFDISRPETLDNVLKKWQNETQEYCPSAKVVLVGCKLDMRTDLNTLRELSKLRLIPVTHEQVSHT
;
A
#
# COMPACT_ATOMS: atom_id res chain seq x y z
N TYR A 1 17.58 -0.13 9.19
CA TYR A 1 18.18 1.20 9.02
C TYR A 1 17.10 2.22 8.66
N TYR A 2 16.41 2.08 7.51
CA TYR A 2 15.33 2.99 7.11
C TYR A 2 14.14 3.06 8.08
N ASP A 3 13.75 1.94 8.70
CA ASP A 3 12.63 1.90 9.65
C ASP A 3 12.81 2.80 10.88
N ASN A 4 14.06 3.08 11.29
CA ASN A 4 14.32 3.93 12.46
C ASN A 4 14.41 5.42 12.11
N VAL A 5 14.58 5.76 10.83
CA VAL A 5 14.71 7.16 10.37
C VAL A 5 13.41 7.69 9.76
N ARG A 6 12.55 6.80 9.20
CA ARG A 6 11.24 7.19 8.67
C ARG A 6 10.36 7.93 9.69
N PRO A 7 10.33 7.52 10.98
CA PRO A 7 9.59 8.23 12.02
C PRO A 7 9.84 9.75 12.08
N LEU A 8 11.06 10.17 11.74
CA LEU A 8 11.48 11.57 11.80
C LEU A 8 10.80 12.45 10.74
N ALA A 9 10.18 11.86 9.72
CA ALA A 9 9.49 12.58 8.64
C ALA A 9 7.99 12.85 8.93
N TYR A 10 7.41 12.20 9.95
CA TYR A 10 5.99 12.34 10.27
C TYR A 10 5.57 13.64 11.00
N PRO A 11 6.41 14.28 11.85
CA PRO A 11 6.01 15.50 12.55
C PRO A 11 5.42 16.55 11.61
N ASP A 12 4.34 17.20 12.06
CA ASP A 12 3.60 18.25 11.34
C ASP A 12 2.99 17.86 9.98
N SER A 13 3.01 16.57 9.62
CA SER A 13 2.37 16.09 8.39
C SER A 13 0.85 16.28 8.44
N ASN A 14 0.29 16.90 7.41
CA ASN A 14 -1.18 17.02 7.28
C ASN A 14 -1.81 15.78 6.63
N ALA A 15 -1.03 15.05 5.84
CA ALA A 15 -1.47 13.83 5.18
C ALA A 15 -0.31 12.85 5.01
N VAL A 16 -0.64 11.56 4.98
CA VAL A 16 0.29 10.47 4.68
C VAL A 16 -0.26 9.66 3.51
N LEU A 17 0.54 9.54 2.46
CA LEU A 17 0.25 8.69 1.31
C LEU A 17 0.84 7.30 1.57
N ILE A 18 -0.02 6.32 1.81
CA ILE A 18 0.42 4.93 1.89
C ILE A 18 0.25 4.31 0.53
N CYS A 19 1.38 3.98 -0.11
CA CYS A 19 1.39 3.42 -1.46
C CYS A 19 1.48 1.90 -1.41
N PHE A 20 0.71 1.22 -2.27
CA PHE A 20 0.84 -0.21 -2.55
C PHE A 20 0.98 -0.44 -4.05
N ASP A 21 1.45 -1.61 -4.43
CA ASP A 21 1.67 -2.00 -5.82
C ASP A 21 0.54 -2.90 -6.28
N ILE A 22 -0.21 -2.48 -7.30
CA ILE A 22 -1.39 -3.22 -7.79
C ILE A 22 -1.02 -4.62 -8.28
N SER A 23 0.20 -4.82 -8.78
CA SER A 23 0.68 -6.14 -9.24
C SER A 23 1.13 -7.05 -8.10
N ARG A 24 1.21 -6.55 -6.87
CA ARG A 24 1.71 -7.29 -5.70
C ARG A 24 0.72 -7.18 -4.53
N PRO A 25 -0.30 -8.05 -4.47
CA PRO A 25 -1.34 -8.02 -3.45
C PRO A 25 -0.81 -8.01 -2.00
N GLU A 26 0.33 -8.64 -1.74
CA GLU A 26 0.99 -8.65 -0.44
C GLU A 26 1.40 -7.25 0.06
N THR A 27 1.56 -6.29 -0.86
CA THR A 27 1.87 -4.90 -0.49
C THR A 27 0.64 -4.16 0.05
N LEU A 28 -0.56 -4.51 -0.40
CA LEU A 28 -1.81 -4.00 0.18
C LEU A 28 -2.00 -4.57 1.59
N ASP A 29 -1.75 -5.86 1.80
CA ASP A 29 -1.79 -6.46 3.13
C ASP A 29 -0.88 -5.74 4.14
N ASN A 30 0.30 -5.29 3.68
CA ASN A 30 1.25 -4.56 4.52
C ASN A 30 0.76 -3.16 4.91
N VAL A 31 -0.14 -2.56 4.13
CA VAL A 31 -0.80 -1.29 4.49
C VAL A 31 -1.52 -1.46 5.82
N LEU A 32 -2.39 -2.47 5.91
CA LEU A 32 -3.15 -2.76 7.11
C LEU A 32 -2.26 -3.22 8.27
N LYS A 33 -1.32 -4.12 8.00
CA LYS A 33 -0.54 -4.79 9.05
C LYS A 33 0.55 -3.90 9.67
N LYS A 34 1.15 -3.00 8.89
CA LYS A 34 2.30 -2.21 9.30
C LYS A 34 2.06 -0.71 9.16
N TRP A 35 1.76 -0.26 7.95
CA TRP A 35 1.84 1.17 7.62
C TRP A 35 0.76 2.01 8.29
N GLN A 36 -0.44 1.44 8.47
CA GLN A 36 -1.52 2.08 9.21
C GLN A 36 -1.15 2.26 10.68
N ASN A 37 -0.64 1.20 11.33
CA ASN A 37 -0.21 1.25 12.73
C ASN A 37 0.93 2.25 12.95
N GLU A 38 1.94 2.23 12.08
CA GLU A 38 3.08 3.17 12.14
C GLU A 38 2.60 4.62 11.98
N THR A 39 1.69 4.89 11.04
CA THR A 39 1.13 6.24 10.83
C THR A 39 0.33 6.70 12.04
N GLN A 40 -0.48 5.82 12.63
CA GLN A 40 -1.26 6.10 13.84
C GLN A 40 -0.37 6.38 15.07
N GLU A 41 0.80 5.74 15.15
CA GLU A 41 1.78 5.94 16.22
C GLU A 41 2.51 7.28 16.10
N TYR A 42 2.99 7.64 14.90
CA TYR A 42 3.87 8.80 14.71
C TYR A 42 3.17 10.09 14.28
N CYS A 43 1.99 10.03 13.66
CA CYS A 43 1.22 11.23 13.26
C CYS A 43 -0.30 10.97 13.25
N PRO A 44 -0.93 10.76 14.43
CA PRO A 44 -2.33 10.37 14.54
C PRO A 44 -3.33 11.38 13.96
N SER A 45 -2.94 12.65 13.81
CA SER A 45 -3.78 13.72 13.25
C SER A 45 -3.71 13.84 11.73
N ALA A 46 -2.75 13.17 11.08
CA ALA A 46 -2.58 13.25 9.63
C ALA A 46 -3.67 12.46 8.91
N LYS A 47 -4.17 12.99 7.80
CA LYS A 47 -5.12 12.25 6.94
C LYS A 47 -4.39 11.15 6.17
N VAL A 48 -4.84 9.91 6.30
CA VAL A 48 -4.30 8.79 5.52
C VAL A 48 -4.99 8.72 4.17
N VAL A 49 -4.20 8.65 3.10
CA VAL A 49 -4.67 8.40 1.74
C VAL A 49 -3.98 7.16 1.20
N LEU A 50 -4.78 6.19 0.78
CA LEU A 50 -4.30 4.94 0.19
C LEU A 50 -4.12 5.10 -1.32
N VAL A 51 -2.94 4.76 -1.84
CA VAL A 51 -2.56 4.98 -3.24
C VAL A 51 -2.17 3.66 -3.90
N GLY A 52 -2.96 3.23 -4.89
CA GLY A 52 -2.61 2.10 -5.74
C GLY A 52 -1.69 2.52 -6.88
N CYS A 53 -0.46 2.01 -6.89
CA CYS A 53 0.55 2.30 -7.90
C CYS A 53 0.60 1.23 -8.99
N LYS A 54 1.24 1.56 -10.13
CA LYS A 54 1.44 0.67 -11.29
C LYS A 54 0.14 0.14 -11.88
N LEU A 55 -0.81 1.04 -12.11
CA LEU A 55 -2.14 0.73 -12.66
C LEU A 55 -2.07 -0.05 -13.98
N ASP A 56 -1.11 0.27 -14.82
CA ASP A 56 -0.83 -0.37 -16.12
C ASP A 56 -0.61 -1.89 -16.00
N MET A 57 -0.12 -2.36 -14.85
CA MET A 57 0.13 -3.78 -14.60
C MET A 57 -1.15 -4.62 -14.49
N ARG A 58 -2.34 -4.02 -14.33
CA ARG A 58 -3.62 -4.77 -14.36
C ARG A 58 -3.86 -5.48 -15.69
N THR A 59 -3.30 -4.95 -16.77
CA THR A 59 -3.44 -5.49 -18.12
C THR A 59 -2.15 -6.10 -18.65
N ASP A 60 -1.06 -6.10 -17.86
CA ASP A 60 0.20 -6.69 -18.26
C ASP A 60 0.13 -8.22 -18.23
N LEU A 61 0.37 -8.85 -19.38
CA LEU A 61 0.23 -10.29 -19.55
C LEU A 61 1.23 -11.09 -18.69
N ASN A 62 2.43 -10.56 -18.47
CA ASN A 62 3.44 -11.23 -17.66
C ASN A 62 3.02 -11.22 -16.18
N THR A 63 2.59 -10.07 -15.69
CA THR A 63 2.03 -9.90 -14.34
C THR A 63 0.85 -10.84 -14.11
N LEU A 64 -0.12 -10.87 -15.03
CA LEU A 64 -1.28 -11.76 -14.91
C LEU A 64 -0.89 -13.24 -14.89
N ARG A 65 0.09 -13.65 -15.71
CA ARG A 65 0.60 -15.03 -15.73
C ARG A 65 1.27 -15.41 -14.41
N GLU A 66 2.13 -14.56 -13.86
CA GLU A 66 2.82 -14.85 -12.60
C GLU A 66 1.84 -14.92 -11.43
N LEU A 67 0.90 -13.96 -11.33
CA LEU A 67 -0.13 -13.98 -10.29
C LEU A 67 -1.05 -15.21 -10.40
N SER A 68 -1.40 -15.62 -11.61
CA SER A 68 -2.21 -16.82 -11.84
C SER A 68 -1.53 -18.09 -11.33
N LYS A 69 -0.19 -18.21 -11.37
CA LYS A 69 0.52 -19.37 -10.80
C LYS A 69 0.30 -19.48 -9.29
N LEU A 70 0.08 -18.35 -8.63
CA LEU A 70 -0.20 -18.25 -7.20
C LEU A 70 -1.71 -18.20 -6.88
N ARG A 71 -2.58 -18.34 -7.88
CA ARG A 71 -4.05 -18.15 -7.77
C ARG A 71 -4.44 -16.78 -7.24
N LEU A 72 -3.65 -15.77 -7.57
CA LEU A 72 -3.90 -14.37 -7.23
C LEU A 72 -4.31 -13.58 -8.47
N ILE A 73 -4.87 -12.40 -8.23
CA ILE A 73 -5.17 -11.39 -9.24
C ILE A 73 -4.56 -10.04 -8.83
N PRO A 74 -4.31 -9.12 -9.78
CA PRO A 74 -3.94 -7.76 -9.43
C PRO A 74 -5.01 -7.12 -8.54
N VAL A 75 -4.60 -6.25 -7.63
CA VAL A 75 -5.50 -5.60 -6.68
C VAL A 75 -6.59 -4.80 -7.41
N THR A 76 -7.85 -5.11 -7.11
CA THR A 76 -9.02 -4.42 -7.65
C THR A 76 -9.37 -3.18 -6.82
N HIS A 77 -10.14 -2.26 -7.40
CA HIS A 77 -10.63 -1.10 -6.63
C HIS A 77 -11.56 -1.52 -5.49
N GLU A 78 -12.37 -2.57 -5.69
CA GLU A 78 -13.31 -3.07 -4.69
C GLU A 78 -12.58 -3.62 -3.46
N GLN A 79 -11.47 -4.34 -3.65
CA GLN A 79 -10.64 -4.83 -2.54
C GLN A 79 -10.12 -3.69 -1.66
N VAL A 80 -9.78 -2.54 -2.27
CA VAL A 80 -9.29 -1.35 -1.57
C VAL A 80 -10.41 -0.65 -0.81
N SER A 81 -11.64 -0.60 -1.35
CA SER A 81 -12.78 0.03 -0.67
C SER A 81 -13.21 -0.70 0.61
N HIS A 82 -12.82 -1.97 0.77
CA HIS A 82 -13.07 -2.78 1.96
C HIS A 82 -11.88 -2.82 2.95
N THR A 83 -10.81 -2.07 2.66
CA THR A 83 -9.61 -1.91 3.50
C THR A 83 -9.81 -0.74 4.46
#